data_AF-A0AAV5EVK8-F1
#
_entry.id   AF-A0AAV5EVK8-F1
#
_cell.length_a   1.000
_cell.length_b   1.000
_cell.length_c   1.000
_cell.angle_alpha   90.00
_cell.angle_beta   90.00
_cell.angle_gamma   90.00
#
_symmetry.space_group_name_H-M   'P 1'
#
loop_
_entity.id
_entity.type
_entity.pdbx_description
1 polymer ?
#
loop_
_entity_poly.entity_id
_entity_poly.type
_entity_poly.pdbx_seq_one_letter_code
_entity_poly.pdbx_strand_id
1 'polypeptide(L)' 'MCKFPAGFFHVNVYDTGRVCMSILGKAWKPSITVQQILVSVQELLDSPNTTSPAQLIINRLFAKVLKH' A
#
# COMPACT_ATOMS: atom_id res chain seq x y z
N MET A 1 -13.98 1.39 -2.33
CA MET A 1 -12.80 1.25 -1.43
C MET A 1 -12.03 -0.01 -1.82
N CYS A 2 -10.73 0.08 -2.06
CA CYS A 2 -9.87 -1.09 -2.29
C CYS A 2 -9.37 -1.65 -0.96
N LYS A 3 -9.57 -2.95 -0.73
CA LYS A 3 -9.15 -3.64 0.49
C LYS A 3 -8.66 -5.05 0.19
N PHE A 4 -7.59 -5.43 0.87
CA PHE A 4 -7.20 -6.83 1.04
C PHE A 4 -7.96 -7.46 2.22
N PRO A 5 -7.86 -8.79 2.43
CA PRO A 5 -8.30 -9.40 3.68
C PRO A 5 -7.66 -8.74 4.90
N ALA A 6 -8.36 -8.76 6.03
CA ALA A 6 -7.81 -8.26 7.29
C ALA A 6 -6.54 -9.03 7.68
N GLY A 7 -5.57 -8.31 8.27
CA GLY A 7 -4.26 -8.89 8.62
C GLY A 7 -3.31 -9.08 7.44
N PHE A 8 -3.61 -8.56 6.25
CA PHE A 8 -2.68 -8.58 5.12
C PHE A 8 -1.39 -7.82 5.47
N PHE A 9 -0.28 -8.56 5.55
CA PHE A 9 0.99 -8.03 6.03
C PHE A 9 1.74 -7.26 4.94
N HIS A 10 1.61 -5.94 4.94
CA HIS A 10 2.33 -5.07 4.02
C HIS A 10 2.49 -3.65 4.58
N VAL A 11 3.61 -2.97 4.27
CA VAL A 11 3.97 -1.65 4.82
C VAL A 11 2.91 -0.59 4.55
N ASN A 12 2.21 -0.68 3.42
CA ASN A 12 1.18 0.27 2.99
C ASN A 12 -0.26 -0.26 3.11
N VAL A 13 -0.50 -1.30 3.93
CA VAL A 13 -1.84 -1.84 4.20
C VAL A 13 -2.14 -1.77 5.69
N TYR A 14 -3.29 -1.20 6.04
CA TYR A 14 -3.77 -1.17 7.43
C TYR A 14 -4.27 -2.55 7.86
N ASP A 15 -4.35 -2.82 9.18
CA ASP A 15 -4.87 -4.10 9.70
C ASP A 15 -6.28 -4.46 9.21
N THR A 16 -7.08 -3.42 8.93
CA THR A 16 -8.42 -3.53 8.33
C THR A 16 -8.41 -3.97 6.85
N GLY A 17 -7.23 -4.15 6.25
CA GLY A 17 -7.03 -4.46 4.84
C GLY A 17 -7.06 -3.24 3.91
N ARG A 18 -7.34 -2.03 4.40
CA ARG A 18 -7.35 -0.82 3.57
C ARG A 18 -5.97 -0.52 2.99
N VAL A 19 -5.90 -0.29 1.69
CA VAL A 19 -4.67 0.12 1.00
C VAL A 19 -4.45 1.62 1.17
N CYS A 20 -3.25 2.00 1.63
CA CYS A 20 -2.83 3.39 1.75
C CYS A 20 -2.10 3.81 0.47
N MET A 21 -2.81 4.50 -0.44
CA MET A 21 -2.26 4.96 -1.71
C MET A 21 -2.88 6.29 -2.11
N SER A 22 -2.07 7.24 -2.59
CA SER A 22 -2.52 8.61 -2.89
C SER A 22 -3.59 8.67 -3.99
N ILE A 23 -3.49 7.81 -5.02
CA ILE A 23 -4.46 7.74 -6.13
C ILE A 23 -5.82 7.20 -5.71
N LEU A 24 -5.94 6.61 -4.51
CA LEU A 24 -7.23 6.23 -3.90
C LEU A 24 -7.81 7.34 -2.99
N GLY A 25 -7.12 8.48 -2.88
CA GLY A 25 -7.49 9.62 -2.05
C GLY A 25 -7.20 10.93 -2.76
N LYS A 26 -6.29 11.75 -2.20
CA LYS A 26 -6.03 13.12 -2.65
C LYS A 26 -5.57 13.28 -4.11
N ALA A 27 -4.98 12.24 -4.69
CA ALA A 27 -4.47 12.26 -6.07
C ALA A 27 -5.41 11.55 -7.06
N TRP A 28 -6.59 11.12 -6.61
CA TRP A 28 -7.57 10.47 -7.48
C TRP A 28 -8.07 11.45 -8.56
N LYS A 29 -8.30 10.93 -9.78
CA LYS A 29 -8.89 11.65 -10.91
C LYS A 29 -9.92 10.75 -11.60
N PRO A 30 -11.01 11.30 -12.19
CA PRO A 30 -12.02 10.50 -12.90
C PRO A 30 -11.50 9.69 -14.08
N SER A 31 -10.37 10.09 -14.66
CA SER A 31 -9.70 9.38 -15.75
C SER A 31 -8.90 8.16 -15.30
N ILE A 32 -8.71 7.95 -13.99
CA ILE A 32 -7.98 6.80 -13.47
C ILE A 32 -8.84 5.55 -13.62
N THR A 33 -8.34 4.58 -14.38
CA THR A 33 -9.03 3.32 -14.63
C THR A 33 -8.77 2.30 -13.53
N VAL A 34 -9.62 1.28 -13.44
CA VAL A 34 -9.40 0.14 -12.53
C VAL A 34 -8.08 -0.57 -12.82
N GLN A 35 -7.72 -0.71 -14.11
CA GLN A 35 -6.44 -1.29 -14.52
C GLN A 35 -5.26 -0.50 -13.95
N GLN A 36 -5.27 0.83 -14.06
CA GLN A 36 -4.20 1.67 -13.52
C GLN A 36 -4.09 1.52 -12.00
N ILE A 37 -5.23 1.45 -11.28
CA ILE A 37 -5.23 1.18 -9.84
C ILE A 37 -4.58 -0.16 -9.52
N LEU A 38 -4.93 -1.23 -10.25
CA LEU A 38 -4.39 -2.57 -10.02
C LEU A 38 -2.89 -2.64 -10.30
N VAL A 39 -2.41 -2.01 -11.37
CA VAL A 39 -0.97 -1.91 -11.68
C VAL A 39 -0.24 -1.17 -10.55
N SER A 40 -0.75 -0.02 -10.10
CA SER A 40 -0.14 0.70 -8.99
C SER A 40 -0.18 -0.08 -7.67
N VAL A 41 -1.18 -0.94 -7.45
CA VAL A 41 -1.21 -1.85 -6.30
C VAL A 41 -0.11 -2.91 -6.42
N GLN A 42 0.07 -3.50 -7.60
CA GLN A 42 1.17 -4.46 -7.82
C GLN A 42 2.54 -3.81 -7.60
N GLU A 43 2.76 -2.62 -8.17
CA GLU A 43 3.99 -1.85 -7.95
C GLU A 43 4.21 -1.52 -6.47
N LEU A 44 3.15 -1.17 -5.73
CA LEU A 44 3.25 -0.87 -4.31
C LEU A 44 3.58 -2.12 -3.47
N LEU A 45 3.10 -3.30 -3.88
CA LEU A 45 3.41 -4.57 -3.22
C LEU A 45 4.86 -5.02 -3.48
N ASP A 46 5.38 -4.76 -4.68
CA ASP A 46 6.76 -5.07 -5.07
C ASP A 46 7.76 -4.06 -4.51
N SER A 47 7.39 -2.78 -4.51
CA SER A 47 8.20 -1.65 -4.05
C SER A 47 7.46 -0.83 -2.98
N PRO A 48 7.54 -1.23 -1.70
CA PRO A 48 6.81 -0.58 -0.62
C PRO A 48 7.23 0.88 -0.41
N ASN A 49 6.24 1.75 -0.21
CA ASN A 49 6.51 3.15 0.11
C ASN A 49 6.79 3.32 1.62
N THR A 50 8.06 3.30 2.00
CA THR A 50 8.51 3.45 3.40
C THR A 50 8.44 4.88 3.94
N THR A 51 8.22 5.89 3.08
CA THR A 51 8.08 7.30 3.49
C THR A 51 6.69 7.61 4.06
N SER A 52 5.69 6.83 3.68
CA SER A 52 4.31 6.95 4.15
C SER A 52 3.73 5.56 4.48
N PRO A 53 4.25 4.89 5.52
CA PRO A 53 3.75 3.57 5.90
C PRO A 53 2.34 3.69 6.49
N ALA A 54 1.50 2.69 6.23
CA ALA A 54 0.22 2.55 6.92
C ALA A 54 0.45 2.18 8.40
N GLN A 55 1.52 1.43 8.68
CA GLN A 55 1.87 0.96 10.02
C GLN A 55 3.37 1.08 10.30
N LEU A 56 3.72 1.85 11.34
CA LEU A 56 5.12 2.09 11.72
C LEU A 56 5.86 0.82 12.16
N ILE A 57 5.17 -0.10 12.84
CA ILE A 57 5.76 -1.35 13.33
C ILE A 57 6.19 -2.24 12.15
N ILE A 58 5.30 -2.44 11.17
CA ILE A 58 5.58 -3.21 9.96
C ILE A 58 6.72 -2.57 9.18
N ASN A 59 6.74 -1.24 9.04
CA ASN A 59 7.82 -0.54 8.35
C ASN A 59 9.19 -0.76 9.01
N ARG A 60 9.25 -0.73 10.35
CA ARG A 60 10.47 -1.02 11.12
C ARG A 60 10.94 -2.46 10.92
N LEU A 61 10.02 -3.42 10.86
CA LEU A 61 10.34 -4.83 10.62
C LEU A 61 10.84 -5.04 9.18
N PHE A 62 10.18 -4.43 8.20
CA PHE A 62 10.60 -4.43 6.79
C PHE A 62 12.05 -3.91 6.63
N ALA A 63 12.37 -2.79 7.27
CA ALA A 63 13.72 -2.21 7.22
C ALA A 63 14.80 -3.10 7.87
N LYS A 64 14.43 -3.96 8.83
CA LYS A 64 15.37 -4.85 9.53
C LYS A 64 15.61 -6.19 8.83
N VAL A 65 14.61 -6.72 8.13
CA VAL A 65 14.61 -8.12 7.67
C VAL A 65 14.70 -8.25 6.15
N LEU A 66 14.19 -7.27 5.40
CA LEU A 66 13.94 -7.42 3.96
C LEU A 66 14.73 -6.45 3.07
N LYS A 67 15.51 -5.52 3.65
CA LYS A 67 16.38 -4.57 2.92
C LYS A 67 17.85 -5.00 2.87
N HIS A 68 18.13 -6.31 2.87
CA HIS A 68 19.46 -6.83 2.56
C HIS A 68 19.62 -7.07 1.06
#